data_AF-E9HJ67-F1
#
_entry.id   AF-E9HJ67-F1
#
_cell.length_a   1.000
_cell.length_b   1.000
_cell.length_c   1.000
_cell.angle_alpha   90.00
_cell.angle_beta   90.00
_cell.angle_gamma   90.00
#
_symmetry.space_group_name_H-M   'P 1'
#
loop_
_entity.id
_entity.type
_entity.pdbx_description
1 polymer ?
#
loop_
_entity_poly.entity_id
_entity_poly.type
_entity_poly.pdbx_seq_one_letter_code
_entity_poly.pdbx_strand_id
1 'polypeptide(L)'
;MAAAEQQLNGLDEQQLNGCEFDPNAVVDEDDLKKLRPPDIDADVRDMERRRRVEVMMGSRTFRDDLERIVDQQLREGGAAGLFALQQHISDLTGMGTHRGLGGGGGGGARCVIPINDIKGVDFPSYVKGEKIIRCKLAALYRLVDLFGWSQSIYNHITVRVSQEQEHFLLNPFGLLYSEVTASSLIKVDMQGNVVDPGTTNFGVNIAGFVLHSAIHAARPDAKCVVHIHHPACVAISALKCGFLPVSQESVLIGEVSYHDYYGILVDPEERESIARNLGPLNKVMFLRNHGLVILGETIEEAFFRACNTVLACESQIRMMPVGLDNLIMISEDAKRRSQFARAGRNNVTLTGVETGEQPEQEEVKEKPRTREVKWRQGDMEFEAYMRMLDNSGYRSGYPYRVHSVRTELPRQKHDVEVPPAVSSFGYLIEEDELYKNSPLRKLLDGRRTLDKNRWINSPNVYQKVEVVEQGTQDPKKITKVV
;
A
#
# COMPACT_ATOMS: atom_id res chain seq x y z
N MET A 1 43.91 17.35 -17.29
CA MET A 1 44.98 16.61 -16.57
C MET A 1 46.25 17.45 -16.49
N ALA A 2 46.29 18.43 -15.57
CA ALA A 2 47.51 19.05 -15.01
C ALA A 2 47.16 20.25 -14.09
N ALA A 3 46.07 20.17 -13.30
CA ALA A 3 45.70 21.22 -12.34
C ALA A 3 44.82 20.67 -11.20
N ALA A 4 45.01 19.40 -10.82
CA ALA A 4 44.30 18.76 -9.71
C ALA A 4 45.24 17.85 -8.91
N GLU A 5 46.51 18.24 -8.80
CA GLU A 5 47.57 17.41 -8.18
C GLU A 5 48.40 18.16 -7.13
N GLN A 6 47.93 19.32 -6.65
CA GLN A 6 48.58 20.03 -5.54
C GLN A 6 47.52 20.68 -4.64
N GLN A 7 46.97 19.89 -3.72
CA GLN A 7 46.52 20.31 -2.38
C GLN A 7 45.80 19.16 -1.69
N LEU A 8 46.56 18.14 -1.28
CA LEU A 8 46.17 17.16 -0.26
C LEU A 8 47.44 16.43 0.20
N ASN A 9 48.40 17.21 0.71
CA ASN A 9 49.52 16.71 1.50
C ASN A 9 49.66 17.64 2.71
N GLY A 10 49.11 17.20 3.83
CA GLY A 10 49.05 17.95 5.08
C GLY A 10 48.42 17.13 6.20
N LEU A 11 49.13 16.06 6.59
CA LEU A 11 49.28 15.48 7.93
C LEU A 11 48.11 15.60 8.93
N ASP A 12 47.60 14.44 9.39
CA ASP A 12 47.84 14.02 10.79
C ASP A 12 47.62 12.51 10.96
N GLU A 13 48.72 11.74 10.97
CA GLU A 13 48.76 10.34 11.41
C GLU A 13 49.17 10.31 12.89
N GLN A 14 48.22 10.52 13.80
CA GLN A 14 48.36 10.12 15.20
C GLN A 14 47.01 9.72 15.79
N GLN A 15 46.60 8.48 15.54
CA GLN A 15 45.92 7.59 16.49
C GLN A 15 45.44 6.35 15.73
N LEU A 16 46.12 5.23 15.93
CA LEU A 16 45.58 3.87 16.09
C LEU A 16 46.76 2.89 16.05
N ASN A 17 47.55 2.90 17.12
CA ASN A 17 48.39 1.77 17.47
C ASN A 17 47.47 0.64 17.96
N GLY A 18 47.58 -0.53 17.34
CA GLY A 18 47.15 -1.78 17.96
C GLY A 18 46.46 -2.75 17.02
N CYS A 19 47.20 -3.35 16.09
CA CYS A 19 47.01 -4.74 15.64
C CYS A 19 48.18 -5.11 14.72
N GLU A 20 49.09 -5.95 15.21
CA GLU A 20 50.13 -6.56 14.37
C GLU A 20 49.46 -7.42 13.29
N PHE A 21 49.81 -7.16 12.02
CA PHE A 21 49.34 -7.91 10.87
C PHE A 21 50.33 -9.03 10.57
N ASP A 22 49.93 -10.29 10.80
CA ASP A 22 50.71 -11.47 10.43
C ASP A 22 50.50 -11.79 8.94
N PRO A 23 51.54 -11.73 8.08
CA PRO A 23 51.41 -11.95 6.64
C PRO A 23 51.11 -13.40 6.23
N ASN A 24 51.10 -14.35 7.16
CA ASN A 24 50.93 -15.78 6.87
C ASN A 24 49.63 -16.41 7.41
N ALA A 25 48.66 -15.61 7.86
CA ALA A 25 47.37 -16.13 8.27
C ALA A 25 46.57 -16.60 7.04
N VAL A 26 46.41 -17.91 6.88
CA VAL A 26 45.49 -18.52 5.92
C VAL A 26 44.06 -18.18 6.36
N VAL A 27 43.42 -17.23 5.69
CA VAL A 27 42.05 -16.81 5.97
C VAL A 27 41.09 -17.86 5.39
N ASP A 28 40.29 -18.48 6.26
CA ASP A 28 39.30 -19.49 5.86
C ASP A 28 38.14 -18.83 5.06
N GLU A 29 37.65 -19.52 4.03
CA GLU A 29 36.63 -19.01 3.08
C GLU A 29 35.32 -18.58 3.77
N ASP A 30 35.05 -19.16 4.93
CA ASP A 30 33.86 -18.87 5.74
C ASP A 30 33.97 -17.60 6.60
N ASP A 31 35.19 -17.11 6.88
CA ASP A 31 35.38 -15.83 7.58
C ASP A 31 35.30 -14.64 6.62
N LEU A 32 35.63 -14.84 5.34
CA LEU A 32 35.39 -13.88 4.25
C LEU A 32 33.90 -13.70 3.89
N LYS A 33 33.02 -14.63 4.26
CA LYS A 33 31.56 -14.49 4.10
C LYS A 33 30.94 -13.62 5.20
N LYS A 34 31.50 -13.62 6.40
CA LYS A 34 30.99 -12.84 7.55
C LYS A 34 31.35 -11.35 7.46
N LEU A 35 32.33 -11.00 6.63
CA LEU A 35 32.81 -9.62 6.42
C LEU A 35 32.14 -8.89 5.24
N ARG A 36 31.20 -9.53 4.51
CA ARG A 36 30.59 -8.91 3.33
C ARG A 36 29.48 -7.92 3.71
N PRO A 37 29.50 -6.70 3.17
CA PRO A 37 28.38 -5.78 3.28
C PRO A 37 27.08 -6.40 2.74
N PRO A 38 25.93 -6.14 3.37
CA PRO A 38 24.65 -6.79 3.06
C PRO A 38 24.17 -6.62 1.60
N ASP A 39 24.60 -5.54 0.93
CA ASP A 39 24.28 -5.28 -0.47
C ASP A 39 24.99 -6.24 -1.45
N ILE A 40 26.23 -6.63 -1.14
CA ILE A 40 27.02 -7.56 -1.96
C ILE A 40 26.51 -8.99 -1.79
N ASP A 41 26.10 -9.35 -0.58
CA ASP A 41 25.50 -10.67 -0.29
C ASP A 41 24.13 -10.87 -0.97
N ALA A 42 23.34 -9.79 -1.11
CA ALA A 42 22.12 -9.83 -1.90
C ALA A 42 22.41 -10.10 -3.39
N ASP A 43 23.43 -9.43 -3.94
CA ASP A 43 23.81 -9.52 -5.35
C ASP A 43 24.42 -10.88 -5.72
N VAL A 44 25.23 -11.47 -4.82
CA VAL A 44 25.77 -12.83 -4.98
C VAL A 44 24.66 -13.88 -4.97
N ARG A 45 23.66 -13.74 -4.08
CA ARG A 45 22.49 -14.63 -4.04
C ARG A 45 21.64 -14.53 -5.31
N ASP A 46 21.51 -13.34 -5.87
CA ASP A 46 20.80 -13.12 -7.13
C ASP A 46 21.57 -13.64 -8.34
N MET A 47 22.91 -13.51 -8.36
CA MET A 47 23.76 -14.16 -9.37
C MET A 47 23.65 -15.69 -9.31
N GLU A 48 23.68 -16.29 -8.13
CA GLU A 48 23.49 -17.73 -7.95
C GLU A 48 22.08 -18.20 -8.36
N ARG A 49 21.06 -17.35 -8.17
CA ARG A 49 19.70 -17.61 -8.63
C ARG A 49 19.61 -17.57 -10.16
N ARG A 50 20.19 -16.56 -10.80
CA ARG A 50 20.24 -16.44 -12.28
C ARG A 50 20.98 -17.60 -12.93
N ARG A 51 22.13 -17.99 -12.36
CA ARG A 51 22.92 -19.15 -12.79
C ARG A 51 22.13 -20.46 -12.67
N ARG A 52 21.33 -20.64 -11.61
CA ARG A 52 20.47 -21.83 -11.46
C ARG A 52 19.34 -21.88 -12.49
N VAL A 53 18.73 -20.75 -12.81
CA VAL A 53 17.66 -20.66 -13.83
C VAL A 53 18.22 -20.92 -15.23
N GLU A 54 19.38 -20.37 -15.54
CA GLU A 54 20.06 -20.59 -16.82
C GLU A 54 20.44 -22.07 -17.01
N VAL A 55 20.96 -22.74 -15.97
CA VAL A 55 21.25 -24.17 -15.97
C VAL A 55 19.98 -25.02 -16.11
N MET A 56 18.85 -24.61 -15.50
CA MET A 56 17.56 -25.28 -15.66
C MET A 56 17.02 -25.16 -17.09
N MET A 57 17.06 -23.95 -17.68
CA MET A 57 16.60 -23.70 -19.04
C MET A 57 17.51 -24.35 -20.10
N GLY A 58 18.80 -24.51 -19.78
CA GLY A 58 19.76 -25.24 -20.61
C GLY A 58 19.55 -26.76 -20.61
N SER A 59 18.95 -27.32 -19.56
CA SER A 59 18.70 -28.75 -19.46
C SER A 59 17.71 -29.24 -20.51
N ARG A 60 18.10 -30.25 -21.29
CA ARG A 60 17.20 -30.87 -22.29
C ARG A 60 16.03 -31.59 -21.62
N THR A 61 16.27 -32.27 -20.51
CA THR A 61 15.20 -33.02 -19.81
C THR A 61 14.11 -32.09 -19.26
N PHE A 62 14.48 -30.89 -18.80
CA PHE A 62 13.52 -29.91 -18.31
C PHE A 62 12.67 -29.33 -19.44
N ARG A 63 13.28 -29.11 -20.62
CA ARG A 63 12.55 -28.67 -21.81
C ARG A 63 11.59 -29.75 -22.32
N ASP A 64 12.04 -30.99 -22.37
CA ASP A 64 11.21 -32.13 -22.79
C ASP A 64 10.03 -32.35 -21.83
N ASP A 65 10.23 -32.18 -20.51
CA ASP A 65 9.16 -32.24 -19.51
C ASP A 65 8.15 -31.09 -19.66
N LEU A 66 8.62 -29.88 -19.97
CA LEU A 66 7.78 -28.71 -20.23
C LEU A 66 6.93 -28.90 -21.49
N GLU A 67 7.52 -29.37 -22.58
CA GLU A 67 6.81 -29.67 -23.83
C GLU A 67 5.72 -30.73 -23.60
N ARG A 68 6.03 -31.76 -22.80
CA ARG A 68 5.06 -32.82 -22.47
C ARG A 68 3.88 -32.32 -21.63
N ILE A 69 4.11 -31.39 -20.70
CA ILE A 69 3.04 -30.77 -19.88
C ILE A 69 2.14 -29.87 -20.74
N VAL A 70 2.73 -29.13 -21.69
CA VAL A 70 2.00 -28.28 -22.63
C VAL A 70 1.15 -29.13 -23.58
N ASP A 71 1.71 -30.21 -24.12
CA ASP A 71 0.99 -31.14 -25.00
C ASP A 71 -0.16 -31.87 -24.29
N GLN A 72 0.01 -32.20 -23.00
CA GLN A 72 -1.04 -32.83 -22.20
C GLN A 72 -2.20 -31.86 -21.92
N GLN A 73 -1.90 -30.60 -21.57
CA GLN A 73 -2.89 -29.55 -21.34
C GLN A 73 -3.68 -29.19 -22.61
N LEU A 74 -3.03 -29.22 -23.78
CA LEU A 74 -3.67 -29.01 -25.09
C LEU A 74 -4.66 -30.11 -25.47
N ARG A 75 -4.45 -31.34 -24.99
CA ARG A 75 -5.34 -32.48 -25.26
C ARG A 75 -6.53 -32.55 -24.31
N GLU A 76 -6.36 -32.11 -23.06
CA GLU A 76 -7.37 -32.25 -21.99
C GLU A 76 -8.24 -30.99 -21.81
N GLY A 77 -7.79 -29.81 -22.26
CA GLY A 77 -8.56 -28.57 -22.20
C GLY A 77 -8.45 -27.76 -23.49
N GLY A 78 -9.60 -27.50 -24.14
CA GLY A 78 -9.69 -26.52 -25.24
C GLY A 78 -9.29 -25.10 -24.78
N ALA A 79 -9.70 -24.05 -25.52
CA ALA A 79 -9.25 -22.65 -25.36
C ALA A 79 -9.10 -22.09 -23.91
N ALA A 80 -9.80 -22.64 -22.91
CA ALA A 80 -9.62 -22.35 -21.48
C ALA A 80 -8.29 -22.84 -20.88
N GLY A 81 -7.78 -24.01 -21.30
CA GLY A 81 -6.49 -24.55 -20.85
C GLY A 81 -5.31 -23.72 -21.36
N LEU A 82 -5.42 -23.20 -22.59
CA LEU A 82 -4.42 -22.29 -23.16
C LEU A 82 -4.38 -20.95 -22.41
N PHE A 83 -5.52 -20.46 -21.92
CA PHE A 83 -5.62 -19.25 -21.11
C PHE A 83 -5.01 -19.44 -19.72
N ALA A 84 -5.26 -20.60 -19.09
CA ALA A 84 -4.65 -20.95 -17.81
C ALA A 84 -3.13 -21.14 -17.93
N LEU A 85 -2.67 -21.75 -19.02
CA LEU A 85 -1.24 -21.89 -19.32
C LEU A 85 -0.59 -20.54 -19.64
N GLN A 86 -1.28 -19.65 -20.36
CA GLN A 86 -0.82 -18.29 -20.64
C GLN A 86 -0.75 -17.46 -19.35
N GLN A 87 -1.68 -17.65 -18.42
CA GLN A 87 -1.65 -17.04 -17.08
C GLN A 87 -0.49 -17.62 -16.25
N HIS A 88 -0.29 -18.94 -16.27
CA HIS A 88 0.80 -19.61 -15.55
C HIS A 88 2.18 -19.25 -16.11
N ILE A 89 2.31 -19.09 -17.43
CA ILE A 89 3.52 -18.61 -18.11
C ILE A 89 3.69 -17.12 -17.83
N SER A 90 2.63 -16.30 -17.82
CA SER A 90 2.68 -14.87 -17.46
C SER A 90 3.06 -14.65 -15.99
N ASP A 91 2.67 -15.56 -15.09
CA ASP A 91 3.07 -15.59 -13.68
C ASP A 91 4.51 -16.13 -13.50
N LEU A 92 4.95 -17.07 -14.34
CA LEU A 92 6.34 -17.54 -14.37
C LEU A 92 7.30 -16.56 -15.06
N THR A 93 6.84 -15.76 -16.02
CA THR A 93 7.65 -14.85 -16.85
C THR A 93 7.41 -13.36 -16.57
N GLY A 94 6.46 -13.02 -15.71
CA GLY A 94 6.15 -11.64 -15.27
C GLY A 94 5.56 -10.72 -16.34
N MET A 95 5.12 -11.25 -17.49
CA MET A 95 4.61 -10.44 -18.60
C MET A 95 3.08 -10.23 -18.52
N GLY A 96 2.65 -9.37 -17.60
CA GLY A 96 1.26 -8.88 -17.53
C GLY A 96 1.02 -7.70 -18.49
N THR A 97 -0.03 -7.79 -19.30
CA THR A 97 -0.39 -6.79 -20.31
C THR A 97 -0.97 -5.51 -19.69
N HIS A 98 -0.23 -4.42 -19.77
CA HIS A 98 -0.79 -3.07 -19.79
C HIS A 98 -0.27 -2.34 -21.04
N ARG A 99 -1.17 -2.05 -21.97
CA ARG A 99 -0.94 -1.13 -23.09
C ARG A 99 -0.86 0.29 -22.52
N GLY A 100 0.29 0.93 -22.70
CA GLY A 100 0.54 2.33 -22.31
C GLY A 100 2.02 2.68 -22.37
N LEU A 101 2.51 2.89 -23.60
CA LEU A 101 3.76 3.56 -24.03
C LEU A 101 4.89 3.76 -23.00
N GLY A 102 5.94 2.95 -23.14
CA GLY A 102 7.27 3.14 -22.53
C GLY A 102 8.08 1.85 -22.57
N GLY A 103 8.82 1.61 -23.66
CA GLY A 103 9.62 0.40 -23.85
C GLY A 103 10.90 0.36 -23.02
N GLY A 104 11.22 -0.82 -22.47
CA GLY A 104 12.52 -1.13 -21.86
C GLY A 104 12.43 -2.32 -20.90
N GLY A 105 13.01 -3.47 -21.29
CA GLY A 105 12.84 -4.78 -20.66
C GLY A 105 13.32 -4.96 -19.21
N GLY A 106 12.86 -6.05 -18.60
CA GLY A 106 13.47 -6.67 -17.41
C GLY A 106 12.49 -6.97 -16.29
N GLY A 107 12.12 -8.24 -16.13
CA GLY A 107 11.32 -8.76 -15.01
C GLY A 107 12.07 -8.74 -13.68
N GLY A 108 12.34 -7.54 -13.15
CA GLY A 108 12.63 -7.32 -11.74
C GLY A 108 11.33 -7.08 -10.98
N ALA A 109 11.24 -7.52 -9.73
CA ALA A 109 10.20 -7.05 -8.82
C ALA A 109 10.10 -5.53 -8.96
N ARG A 110 8.92 -4.99 -9.28
CA ARG A 110 8.71 -3.54 -9.35
C ARG A 110 9.21 -2.96 -8.03
N CYS A 111 10.34 -2.27 -8.04
CA CYS A 111 10.85 -1.57 -6.88
C CYS A 111 9.92 -0.38 -6.67
N VAL A 112 8.87 -0.60 -5.88
CA VAL A 112 7.92 0.45 -5.53
C VAL A 112 8.58 1.36 -4.51
N ILE A 113 8.59 2.66 -4.78
CA ILE A 113 9.14 3.66 -3.85
C ILE A 113 8.29 3.62 -2.57
N PRO A 114 8.89 3.35 -1.39
CA PRO A 114 8.15 3.31 -0.15
C PRO A 114 7.63 4.71 0.22
N ILE A 115 6.36 4.79 0.60
CA ILE A 115 5.71 6.02 1.07
C ILE A 115 6.32 6.44 2.41
N ASN A 116 6.46 5.51 3.35
CA ASN A 116 7.07 5.76 4.67
C ASN A 116 8.59 5.61 4.60
N ASP A 117 9.25 6.60 4.01
CA ASP A 117 10.69 6.68 3.84
C ASP A 117 11.40 7.48 4.94
N ILE A 118 10.65 8.02 5.90
CA ILE A 118 11.19 8.77 7.05
C ILE A 118 11.93 7.79 7.99
N LYS A 119 13.26 7.69 7.83
CA LYS A 119 14.20 6.83 8.59
C LYS A 119 15.28 7.66 9.31
N GLY A 120 15.93 7.08 10.33
CA GLY A 120 17.23 7.54 10.81
C GLY A 120 17.29 8.99 11.30
N VAL A 121 18.37 9.71 10.95
CA VAL A 121 18.76 11.05 11.45
C VAL A 121 17.68 12.14 11.26
N ASP A 122 16.69 11.91 10.39
CA ASP A 122 15.53 12.79 10.18
C ASP A 122 14.39 12.57 11.22
N PHE A 123 14.44 11.51 12.03
CA PHE A 123 13.44 11.18 13.06
C PHE A 123 13.13 12.30 14.07
N PRO A 124 14.08 13.14 14.51
CA PRO A 124 13.79 14.21 15.46
C PRO A 124 13.11 15.44 14.83
N SER A 125 13.11 15.58 13.50
CA SER A 125 12.63 16.81 12.84
C SER A 125 11.10 16.95 12.84
N TYR A 126 10.37 15.82 12.81
CA TYR A 126 8.91 15.82 12.73
C TYR A 126 8.25 15.30 13.99
N VAL A 127 7.31 16.08 14.53
CA VAL A 127 6.41 15.62 15.59
C VAL A 127 5.61 14.42 15.09
N LYS A 128 5.34 13.44 15.97
CA LYS A 128 4.59 12.21 15.64
C LYS A 128 3.30 12.46 14.85
N GLY A 129 2.56 13.53 15.17
CA GLY A 129 1.35 13.94 14.45
C GLY A 129 1.62 14.34 13.00
N GLU A 130 2.63 15.18 12.75
CA GLU A 130 3.04 15.58 11.40
C GLU A 130 3.51 14.38 10.58
N LYS A 131 4.30 13.46 11.17
CA LYS A 131 4.75 12.24 10.49
C LYS A 131 3.59 11.41 9.94
N ILE A 132 2.55 11.21 10.74
CA ILE A 132 1.36 10.47 10.31
C ILE A 132 0.64 11.19 9.18
N ILE A 133 0.52 12.52 9.25
CA ILE A 133 -0.11 13.34 8.21
C ILE A 133 0.68 13.26 6.90
N ARG A 134 2.01 13.34 6.95
CA ARG A 134 2.90 13.18 5.79
C ARG A 134 2.70 11.83 5.11
N CYS A 135 2.69 10.73 5.88
CA CYS A 135 2.43 9.39 5.35
C CYS A 135 1.05 9.28 4.70
N LYS A 136 -0.01 9.81 5.35
CA LYS A 136 -1.38 9.77 4.80
C LYS A 136 -1.51 10.61 3.53
N LEU A 137 -0.90 11.79 3.49
CA LEU A 137 -0.94 12.67 2.34
C LEU A 137 -0.17 12.04 1.17
N ALA A 138 1.04 11.53 1.41
CA ALA A 138 1.81 10.82 0.39
C ALA A 138 1.06 9.59 -0.14
N ALA A 139 0.37 8.83 0.73
CA ALA A 139 -0.50 7.74 0.30
C ALA A 139 -1.68 8.24 -0.57
N LEU A 140 -2.28 9.38 -0.24
CA LEU A 140 -3.31 9.99 -1.07
C LEU A 140 -2.77 10.36 -2.46
N TYR A 141 -1.56 10.93 -2.56
CA TYR A 141 -0.92 11.17 -3.86
C TYR A 141 -0.78 9.88 -4.68
N ARG A 142 -0.31 8.79 -4.06
CA ARG A 142 -0.21 7.48 -4.73
C ARG A 142 -1.56 6.94 -5.19
N LEU A 143 -2.61 7.10 -4.38
CA LEU A 143 -3.95 6.68 -4.77
C LEU A 143 -4.47 7.49 -5.96
N VAL A 144 -4.32 8.81 -5.94
CA VAL A 144 -4.77 9.68 -7.04
C VAL A 144 -4.05 9.35 -8.36
N ASP A 145 -2.76 8.98 -8.30
CA ASP A 145 -2.00 8.47 -9.44
C ASP A 145 -2.53 7.11 -9.92
N LEU A 146 -2.72 6.15 -9.01
CA LEU A 146 -3.22 4.80 -9.33
C LEU A 146 -4.64 4.81 -9.94
N PHE A 147 -5.49 5.77 -9.55
CA PHE A 147 -6.80 5.96 -10.16
C PHE A 147 -6.77 6.76 -11.47
N GLY A 148 -5.60 7.25 -11.90
CA GLY A 148 -5.45 7.99 -13.15
C GLY A 148 -6.02 9.40 -13.10
N TRP A 149 -6.12 10.01 -11.92
CA TRP A 149 -6.70 11.36 -11.75
C TRP A 149 -5.65 12.47 -11.78
N SER A 150 -4.37 12.13 -11.69
CA SER A 150 -3.26 13.08 -11.81
C SER A 150 -3.07 13.54 -13.26
N GLN A 151 -2.85 14.84 -13.45
CA GLN A 151 -2.46 15.45 -14.71
C GLN A 151 -1.00 15.91 -14.63
N SER A 152 -0.08 15.02 -15.01
CA SER A 152 1.36 15.29 -15.01
C SER A 152 1.80 15.86 -13.64
N ILE A 153 2.52 16.99 -13.62
CA ILE A 153 3.08 17.63 -12.42
C ILE A 153 2.23 18.79 -11.87
N TYR A 154 1.04 19.04 -12.45
CA TYR A 154 0.29 20.29 -12.20
C TYR A 154 -0.80 20.18 -11.13
N ASN A 155 -1.24 18.98 -10.79
CA ASN A 155 -2.17 18.80 -9.67
C ASN A 155 -1.48 19.06 -8.33
N HIS A 156 -2.27 19.41 -7.34
CA HIS A 156 -1.81 19.68 -5.99
C HIS A 156 -2.87 19.26 -4.97
N ILE A 157 -2.38 18.82 -3.81
CA ILE A 157 -3.18 18.44 -2.65
C ILE A 157 -2.54 19.08 -1.45
N THR A 158 -3.31 19.80 -0.63
CA THR A 158 -2.77 20.45 0.55
C THR A 158 -3.42 19.92 1.81
N VAL A 159 -2.64 19.71 2.86
CA VAL A 159 -3.15 19.37 4.19
C VAL A 159 -2.64 20.33 5.24
N ARG A 160 -3.54 20.90 6.03
CA ARG A 160 -3.23 21.73 7.19
C ARG A 160 -2.68 20.85 8.32
N VAL A 161 -1.45 21.11 8.74
CA VAL A 161 -0.77 20.39 9.83
C VAL A 161 -0.92 21.11 11.16
N SER A 162 -0.80 22.44 11.15
CA SER A 162 -0.93 23.28 12.35
C SER A 162 -2.00 24.33 12.10
N GLN A 163 -3.00 24.38 12.98
CA GLN A 163 -4.06 25.38 12.91
C GLN A 163 -3.61 26.72 13.48
N GLU A 164 -2.77 26.72 14.52
CA GLU A 164 -2.25 27.94 15.15
C GLU A 164 -1.21 28.65 14.27
N GLN A 165 -0.35 27.88 13.61
CA GLN A 165 0.72 28.43 12.75
C GLN A 165 0.31 28.54 11.28
N GLU A 166 -0.88 28.05 10.92
CA GLU A 166 -1.36 27.99 9.53
C GLU A 166 -0.34 27.36 8.56
N HIS A 167 0.21 26.22 8.96
CA HIS A 167 1.15 25.46 8.15
C HIS A 167 0.46 24.37 7.34
N PHE A 168 0.87 24.24 6.08
CA PHE A 168 0.29 23.30 5.11
C PHE A 168 1.37 22.42 4.49
N LEU A 169 1.05 21.16 4.22
CA LEU A 169 1.88 20.23 3.44
C LEU A 169 1.35 20.08 2.03
N LEU A 170 2.24 20.01 1.05
CA LEU A 170 1.93 19.72 -0.35
C LEU A 170 3.13 19.10 -1.09
N ASN A 171 2.88 18.62 -2.31
CA ASN A 171 3.92 18.05 -3.16
C ASN A 171 4.92 19.12 -3.63
N PRO A 172 6.20 18.75 -3.73
CA PRO A 172 7.18 19.54 -4.46
C PRO A 172 6.79 19.67 -5.94
N PHE A 173 6.96 20.87 -6.50
CA PHE A 173 6.67 21.15 -7.89
C PHE A 173 7.78 20.61 -8.79
N GLY A 174 7.44 19.60 -9.60
CA GLY A 174 8.37 18.90 -10.48
C GLY A 174 8.27 17.38 -10.36
N LEU A 175 7.76 16.86 -9.23
CA LEU A 175 7.52 15.43 -9.06
C LEU A 175 6.18 15.00 -9.63
N LEU A 176 6.16 13.79 -10.21
CA LEU A 176 4.93 13.05 -10.46
C LEU A 176 4.35 12.56 -9.13
N TYR A 177 3.04 12.35 -9.08
CA TYR A 177 2.37 11.82 -7.89
C TYR A 177 2.87 10.41 -7.52
N SER A 178 3.32 9.64 -8.51
CA SER A 178 4.00 8.35 -8.38
C SER A 178 5.41 8.42 -7.76
N GLU A 179 5.95 9.61 -7.51
CA GLU A 179 7.27 9.80 -6.89
C GLU A 179 7.16 10.34 -5.46
N VAL A 180 6.03 10.95 -5.09
CA VAL A 180 5.83 11.57 -3.77
C VAL A 180 5.98 10.56 -2.64
N THR A 181 6.77 10.92 -1.62
CA THR A 181 6.97 10.18 -0.37
C THR A 181 6.64 11.06 0.84
N ALA A 182 6.63 10.49 2.04
CA ALA A 182 6.35 11.25 3.25
C ALA A 182 7.46 12.30 3.54
N SER A 183 8.72 11.96 3.26
CA SER A 183 9.85 12.87 3.43
C SER A 183 9.94 13.95 2.35
N SER A 184 9.45 13.68 1.13
CA SER A 184 9.54 14.61 0.00
C SER A 184 8.58 15.79 0.08
N LEU A 185 7.54 15.70 0.93
CA LEU A 185 6.52 16.75 1.07
C LEU A 185 7.12 18.04 1.63
N ILE A 186 6.71 19.18 1.06
CA ILE A 186 7.12 20.51 1.49
C ILE A 186 6.10 21.06 2.48
N LYS A 187 6.55 21.75 3.53
CA LYS A 187 5.72 22.53 4.45
C LYS A 187 5.83 24.01 4.14
N VAL A 188 4.68 24.68 4.01
CA VAL A 188 4.58 26.11 3.72
C VAL A 188 3.68 26.82 4.72
N ASP A 189 3.87 28.13 4.86
CA ASP A 189 2.93 29.01 5.54
C ASP A 189 1.75 29.42 4.62
N MET A 190 0.81 30.20 5.15
CA MET A 190 -0.37 30.68 4.40
C MET A 190 0.00 31.57 3.19
N GLN A 191 1.17 32.21 3.22
CA GLN A 191 1.66 33.05 2.13
C GLN A 191 2.41 32.25 1.05
N GLY A 192 2.68 30.96 1.30
CA GLY A 192 3.40 30.07 0.40
C GLY A 192 4.91 30.09 0.59
N ASN A 193 5.42 30.71 1.67
CA ASN A 193 6.84 30.64 1.99
C ASN A 193 7.16 29.24 2.53
N VAL A 194 8.30 28.69 2.12
CA VAL A 194 8.75 27.37 2.54
C VAL A 194 9.26 27.45 3.98
N VAL A 195 8.57 26.73 4.88
CA VAL A 195 8.97 26.52 6.28
C VAL A 195 9.87 25.31 6.40
N ASP A 196 9.59 24.28 5.60
CA ASP A 196 10.37 23.04 5.54
C ASP A 196 10.40 22.52 4.09
N PRO A 197 11.57 22.44 3.45
CA PRO A 197 11.68 22.01 2.05
C PRO A 197 11.48 20.50 1.85
N GLY A 198 11.38 19.71 2.91
CA GLY A 198 11.44 18.25 2.82
C GLY A 198 12.81 17.78 2.32
N THR A 199 12.85 16.64 1.64
CA THR A 199 14.10 15.99 1.19
C THR A 199 14.50 16.29 -0.26
N THR A 200 13.71 17.10 -0.98
CA THR A 200 13.94 17.37 -2.40
C THR A 200 14.47 18.78 -2.63
N ASN A 201 15.11 19.01 -3.78
CA ASN A 201 15.58 20.34 -4.21
C ASN A 201 14.49 21.14 -4.96
N PHE A 202 13.27 20.61 -5.03
CA PHE A 202 12.16 21.23 -5.74
C PHE A 202 11.44 22.25 -4.85
N GLY A 203 10.90 23.29 -5.48
CA GLY A 203 10.15 24.34 -4.80
C GLY A 203 8.64 24.07 -4.79
N VAL A 204 7.88 25.12 -4.51
CA VAL A 204 6.41 25.09 -4.45
C VAL A 204 5.84 25.75 -5.69
N ASN A 205 4.76 25.18 -6.25
CA ASN A 205 3.96 25.87 -7.26
C ASN A 205 3.10 26.94 -6.58
N ILE A 206 3.64 28.15 -6.45
CA ILE A 206 2.98 29.26 -5.75
C ILE A 206 1.61 29.55 -6.38
N ALA A 207 1.51 29.58 -7.71
CA ALA A 207 0.25 29.87 -8.41
C ALA A 207 -0.86 28.87 -8.03
N GLY A 208 -0.56 27.56 -8.01
CA GLY A 208 -1.51 26.56 -7.53
C GLY A 208 -1.84 26.71 -6.04
N PHE A 209 -0.83 27.00 -5.22
CA PHE A 209 -1.03 27.17 -3.79
C PHE A 209 -1.92 28.39 -3.43
N VAL A 210 -2.00 29.43 -4.28
CA VAL A 210 -2.90 30.56 -4.03
C VAL A 210 -4.37 30.12 -3.96
N LEU A 211 -4.82 29.22 -4.83
CA LEU A 211 -6.17 28.67 -4.78
C LEU A 211 -6.43 27.94 -3.45
N HIS A 212 -5.48 27.10 -3.03
CA HIS A 212 -5.61 26.31 -1.82
C HIS A 212 -5.56 27.19 -0.56
N SER A 213 -4.67 28.18 -0.49
CA SER A 213 -4.59 29.13 0.63
C SER A 213 -5.87 29.96 0.76
N ALA A 214 -6.46 30.42 -0.35
CA ALA A 214 -7.75 31.12 -0.34
C ALA A 214 -8.87 30.25 0.25
N ILE A 215 -8.93 28.97 -0.14
CA ILE A 215 -9.91 28.01 0.38
C ILE A 215 -9.66 27.72 1.86
N HIS A 216 -8.42 27.48 2.26
CA HIS A 216 -8.04 27.24 3.66
C HIS A 216 -8.36 28.44 4.57
N ALA A 217 -8.16 29.66 4.07
CA ALA A 217 -8.52 30.89 4.78
C ALA A 217 -10.04 31.03 4.93
N ALA A 218 -10.79 30.75 3.87
CA ALA A 218 -12.25 30.82 3.88
C ALA A 218 -12.91 29.69 4.71
N ARG A 219 -12.27 28.53 4.78
CA ARG A 219 -12.79 27.31 5.42
C ARG A 219 -11.79 26.71 6.40
N PRO A 220 -11.69 27.24 7.63
CA PRO A 220 -10.82 26.69 8.67
C PRO A 220 -11.16 25.23 9.05
N ASP A 221 -12.39 24.76 8.77
CA ASP A 221 -12.80 23.37 8.95
C ASP A 221 -12.20 22.42 7.90
N ALA A 222 -11.81 22.92 6.73
CA ALA A 222 -11.20 22.13 5.67
C ALA A 222 -9.72 21.88 5.98
N LYS A 223 -9.38 20.68 6.47
CA LYS A 223 -7.98 20.31 6.72
C LYS A 223 -7.29 19.80 5.47
N CYS A 224 -8.01 19.15 4.57
CA CYS A 224 -7.48 18.62 3.32
C CYS A 224 -8.22 19.26 2.15
N VAL A 225 -7.47 19.73 1.15
CA VAL A 225 -8.00 20.27 -0.10
C VAL A 225 -7.33 19.54 -1.26
N VAL A 226 -8.13 18.91 -2.11
CA VAL A 226 -7.69 18.10 -3.26
C VAL A 226 -8.17 18.77 -4.53
N HIS A 227 -7.26 19.02 -5.47
CA HIS A 227 -7.60 19.62 -6.76
C HIS A 227 -7.30 18.65 -7.92
N ILE A 228 -8.31 18.40 -8.76
CA ILE A 228 -8.31 17.33 -9.78
C ILE A 228 -8.73 17.88 -11.14
N HIS A 229 -7.99 17.48 -12.17
CA HIS A 229 -8.22 17.80 -13.59
C HIS A 229 -8.61 16.58 -14.43
N HIS A 230 -9.31 15.63 -13.82
CA HIS A 230 -9.77 14.43 -14.51
C HIS A 230 -10.71 14.82 -15.67
N PRO A 231 -10.54 14.30 -16.90
CA PRO A 231 -11.29 14.74 -18.08
C PRO A 231 -12.81 14.75 -17.91
N ALA A 232 -13.37 13.74 -17.24
CA ALA A 232 -14.81 13.71 -16.97
C ALA A 232 -15.26 14.86 -16.06
N CYS A 233 -14.45 15.22 -15.08
CA CYS A 233 -14.74 16.33 -14.17
C CYS A 233 -14.63 17.69 -14.87
N VAL A 234 -13.61 17.86 -15.71
CA VAL A 234 -13.44 19.06 -16.54
C VAL A 234 -14.64 19.21 -17.48
N ALA A 235 -15.07 18.12 -18.13
CA ALA A 235 -16.23 18.13 -19.00
C ALA A 235 -17.49 18.59 -18.26
N ILE A 236 -17.80 18.00 -17.10
CA ILE A 236 -18.96 18.43 -16.28
C ILE A 236 -18.84 19.90 -15.83
N SER A 237 -17.65 20.36 -15.45
CA SER A 237 -17.43 21.76 -15.05
C SER A 237 -17.80 22.74 -16.18
N ALA A 238 -17.62 22.35 -17.44
CA ALA A 238 -17.92 23.16 -18.62
C ALA A 238 -19.39 23.09 -19.08
N LEU A 239 -20.21 22.17 -18.54
CA LEU A 239 -21.60 22.04 -18.93
C LEU A 239 -22.49 23.11 -18.27
N LYS A 240 -23.40 23.70 -19.05
CA LYS A 240 -24.42 24.61 -18.51
C LYS A 240 -25.31 23.97 -17.45
N CYS A 241 -25.65 22.68 -17.62
CA CYS A 241 -26.42 21.93 -16.63
C CYS A 241 -25.60 21.56 -15.37
N GLY A 242 -24.27 21.67 -15.43
CA GLY A 242 -23.38 21.34 -14.32
C GLY A 242 -23.49 19.89 -13.87
N PHE A 243 -23.14 19.65 -12.62
CA PHE A 243 -23.26 18.38 -11.91
C PHE A 243 -24.72 18.08 -11.53
N LEU A 244 -25.18 16.89 -11.88
CA LEU A 244 -26.57 16.47 -11.75
C LEU A 244 -26.71 15.29 -10.78
N PRO A 245 -27.79 15.24 -9.98
CA PRO A 245 -28.08 14.13 -9.07
C PRO A 245 -28.66 12.90 -9.80
N VAL A 246 -27.84 12.25 -10.63
CA VAL A 246 -28.23 11.13 -11.49
C VAL A 246 -27.72 9.77 -11.02
N SER A 247 -26.87 9.73 -9.99
CA SER A 247 -26.30 8.49 -9.43
C SER A 247 -26.28 8.51 -7.89
N GLN A 248 -26.09 7.35 -7.25
CA GLN A 248 -25.99 7.29 -5.78
C GLN A 248 -24.81 8.13 -5.26
N GLU A 249 -23.68 8.09 -5.97
CA GLU A 249 -22.46 8.81 -5.65
C GLU A 249 -22.69 10.33 -5.66
N SER A 250 -23.47 10.82 -6.65
CA SER A 250 -23.85 12.23 -6.74
C SER A 250 -24.63 12.71 -5.51
N VAL A 251 -25.48 11.86 -4.95
CA VAL A 251 -26.26 12.14 -3.74
C VAL A 251 -25.40 12.10 -2.48
N LEU A 252 -24.40 11.21 -2.44
CA LEU A 252 -23.50 11.07 -1.29
C LEU A 252 -22.62 12.30 -1.07
N ILE A 253 -22.25 13.01 -2.13
CA ILE A 253 -21.41 14.22 -2.03
C ILE A 253 -22.20 15.38 -1.42
N GLY A 254 -23.49 15.47 -1.76
CA GLY A 254 -24.37 16.58 -1.38
C GLY A 254 -24.33 17.72 -2.38
N GLU A 255 -24.64 18.92 -1.91
CA GLU A 255 -24.64 20.13 -2.73
C GLU A 255 -23.21 20.53 -3.15
N VAL A 256 -23.11 21.10 -4.35
CA VAL A 256 -21.85 21.54 -4.96
C VAL A 256 -21.89 23.02 -5.25
N SER A 257 -20.72 23.65 -5.24
CA SER A 257 -20.53 25.06 -5.60
C SER A 257 -19.88 25.19 -6.98
N TYR A 258 -19.95 26.38 -7.57
CA TYR A 258 -19.31 26.70 -8.84
C TYR A 258 -18.52 28.00 -8.73
N HIS A 259 -17.37 28.04 -9.36
CA HIS A 259 -16.60 29.27 -9.54
C HIS A 259 -16.24 29.43 -11.02
N ASP A 260 -16.47 30.63 -11.55
CA ASP A 260 -16.25 30.94 -12.96
C ASP A 260 -14.74 31.04 -13.28
N TYR A 261 -14.37 30.83 -14.54
CA TYR A 261 -12.97 30.84 -14.96
C TYR A 261 -12.49 32.26 -15.26
N TYR A 262 -11.51 32.74 -14.50
CA TYR A 262 -10.88 34.05 -14.72
C TYR A 262 -9.43 33.97 -15.26
N GLY A 263 -8.89 32.77 -15.39
CA GLY A 263 -7.53 32.54 -15.87
C GLY A 263 -6.78 31.53 -15.00
N ILE A 264 -5.45 31.53 -15.13
CA ILE A 264 -4.56 30.63 -14.38
C ILE A 264 -4.09 31.26 -13.07
N LEU A 265 -3.94 32.58 -13.05
CA LEU A 265 -3.49 33.32 -11.88
C LEU A 265 -4.70 33.72 -11.04
N VAL A 266 -4.62 33.46 -9.74
CA VAL A 266 -5.66 33.85 -8.79
C VAL A 266 -5.32 35.21 -8.19
N ASP A 267 -6.04 36.23 -8.64
CA ASP A 267 -5.89 37.59 -8.14
C ASP A 267 -6.50 37.75 -6.73
N PRO A 268 -6.11 38.78 -5.94
CA PRO A 268 -6.66 38.99 -4.60
C PRO A 268 -8.19 39.10 -4.57
N GLU A 269 -8.79 39.75 -5.56
CA GLU A 269 -10.26 39.86 -5.69
C GLU A 269 -10.92 38.50 -5.96
N GLU A 270 -10.23 37.62 -6.70
CA GLU A 270 -10.70 36.27 -6.98
C GLU A 270 -10.74 35.41 -5.70
N ARG A 271 -9.83 35.64 -4.74
CA ARG A 271 -9.84 34.94 -3.44
C ARG A 271 -11.15 35.14 -2.68
N GLU A 272 -11.65 36.37 -2.64
CA GLU A 272 -12.93 36.69 -2.00
C GLU A 272 -14.11 36.11 -2.77
N SER A 273 -14.03 36.08 -4.10
CA SER A 273 -15.03 35.44 -4.97
C SER A 273 -15.10 33.94 -4.75
N ILE A 274 -13.95 33.25 -4.67
CA ILE A 274 -13.84 31.82 -4.35
C ILE A 274 -14.49 31.53 -2.99
N ALA A 275 -14.15 32.31 -1.96
CA ALA A 275 -14.71 32.14 -0.62
C ALA A 275 -16.24 32.26 -0.61
N ARG A 276 -16.78 33.28 -1.30
CA ARG A 276 -18.23 33.51 -1.42
C ARG A 276 -18.93 32.37 -2.18
N ASN A 277 -18.36 31.94 -3.30
CA ASN A 277 -18.95 30.90 -4.14
C ASN A 277 -18.92 29.52 -3.47
N LEU A 278 -17.84 29.20 -2.76
CA LEU A 278 -17.71 27.97 -2.01
C LEU A 278 -18.75 27.87 -0.90
N GLY A 279 -18.98 28.98 -0.19
CA GLY A 279 -19.93 29.06 0.90
C GLY A 279 -19.54 28.21 2.13
N PRO A 280 -20.40 28.22 3.16
CA PRO A 280 -20.05 27.64 4.47
C PRO A 280 -20.24 26.12 4.55
N LEU A 281 -21.04 25.52 3.67
CA LEU A 281 -21.46 24.12 3.78
C LEU A 281 -20.83 23.20 2.73
N ASN A 282 -20.73 23.66 1.49
CA ASN A 282 -20.32 22.81 0.37
C ASN A 282 -18.88 22.33 0.56
N LYS A 283 -18.64 21.06 0.23
CA LYS A 283 -17.32 20.42 0.30
C LYS A 283 -16.74 20.12 -1.08
N VAL A 284 -17.50 20.39 -2.14
CA VAL A 284 -17.06 20.24 -3.53
C VAL A 284 -17.41 21.50 -4.30
N MET A 285 -16.42 22.03 -5.02
CA MET A 285 -16.57 23.18 -5.89
C MET A 285 -16.04 22.85 -7.28
N PHE A 286 -16.88 23.03 -8.29
CA PHE A 286 -16.45 22.95 -9.69
C PHE A 286 -15.87 24.30 -10.12
N LEU A 287 -14.65 24.27 -10.61
CA LEU A 287 -14.04 25.41 -11.30
C LEU A 287 -14.45 25.29 -12.76
N ARG A 288 -15.32 26.19 -13.23
CA ARG A 288 -15.84 26.17 -14.61
C ARG A 288 -14.68 26.06 -15.59
N ASN A 289 -14.81 25.18 -16.58
CA ASN A 289 -13.82 24.96 -17.64
C ASN A 289 -12.42 24.49 -17.19
N HIS A 290 -12.23 24.16 -15.91
CA HIS A 290 -10.90 23.87 -15.35
C HIS A 290 -10.86 22.52 -14.63
N GLY A 291 -11.81 22.23 -13.75
CA GLY A 291 -11.82 21.00 -12.96
C GLY A 291 -12.64 21.13 -11.69
N LEU A 292 -12.16 20.53 -10.60
CA LEU A 292 -12.81 20.69 -9.30
C LEU A 292 -11.84 20.77 -8.12
N VAL A 293 -12.36 21.29 -7.02
CA VAL A 293 -11.70 21.30 -5.71
C VAL A 293 -12.61 20.62 -4.70
N ILE A 294 -12.00 19.78 -3.86
CA ILE A 294 -12.68 18.94 -2.88
C ILE A 294 -12.07 19.20 -1.51
N LEU A 295 -12.94 19.45 -0.54
CA LEU A 295 -12.59 19.73 0.84
C LEU A 295 -12.93 18.51 1.72
N GLY A 296 -12.08 18.26 2.71
CA GLY A 296 -12.37 17.33 3.80
C GLY A 296 -11.83 17.83 5.12
N GLU A 297 -12.53 17.50 6.21
CA GLU A 297 -12.02 17.71 7.57
C GLU A 297 -10.87 16.76 7.90
N THR A 298 -10.73 15.72 7.08
CA THR A 298 -9.63 14.74 7.12
C THR A 298 -9.22 14.35 5.70
N ILE A 299 -8.04 13.75 5.57
CA ILE A 299 -7.52 13.24 4.28
C ILE A 299 -8.45 12.15 3.74
N GLU A 300 -8.94 11.29 4.64
CA GLU A 300 -9.82 10.17 4.34
C GLU A 300 -11.18 10.66 3.82
N GLU A 301 -11.75 11.70 4.41
CA GLU A 301 -12.99 12.31 3.93
C GLU A 301 -12.82 12.95 2.55
N ALA A 302 -11.73 13.71 2.35
CA ALA A 302 -11.44 14.34 1.07
C ALA A 302 -11.27 13.29 -0.04
N PHE A 303 -10.56 12.19 0.24
CA PHE A 303 -10.42 11.07 -0.68
C PHE A 303 -11.75 10.38 -0.98
N PHE A 304 -12.57 10.09 0.04
CA PHE A 304 -13.92 9.55 -0.16
C PHE A 304 -14.73 10.43 -1.12
N ARG A 305 -14.71 11.75 -0.91
CA ARG A 305 -15.44 12.70 -1.77
C ARG A 305 -14.85 12.73 -3.17
N ALA A 306 -13.53 12.62 -3.33
CA ALA A 306 -12.87 12.49 -4.63
C ALA A 306 -13.36 11.26 -5.41
N CYS A 307 -13.32 10.06 -4.80
CA CYS A 307 -13.82 8.84 -5.43
C CYS A 307 -15.25 8.99 -5.94
N ASN A 308 -16.15 9.45 -5.07
CA ASN A 308 -17.56 9.58 -5.41
C ASN A 308 -17.79 10.66 -6.47
N THR A 309 -17.07 11.79 -6.41
CA THR A 309 -17.27 12.89 -7.35
C THR A 309 -16.79 12.53 -8.75
N VAL A 310 -15.62 11.90 -8.86
CA VAL A 310 -15.10 11.46 -10.15
C VAL A 310 -16.03 10.40 -10.75
N LEU A 311 -16.46 9.41 -9.97
CA LEU A 311 -17.36 8.35 -10.44
C LEU A 311 -18.74 8.91 -10.86
N ALA A 312 -19.29 9.87 -10.12
CA ALA A 312 -20.51 10.56 -10.48
C ALA A 312 -20.35 11.36 -11.80
N CYS A 313 -19.24 12.08 -11.97
CA CYS A 313 -18.96 12.81 -13.21
C CYS A 313 -18.83 11.88 -14.41
N GLU A 314 -18.12 10.76 -14.27
CA GLU A 314 -18.02 9.76 -15.33
C GLU A 314 -19.38 9.17 -15.71
N SER A 315 -20.18 8.85 -14.70
CA SER A 315 -21.53 8.29 -14.91
C SER A 315 -22.42 9.28 -15.65
N GLN A 316 -22.42 10.54 -15.22
CA GLN A 316 -23.17 11.61 -15.88
C GLN A 316 -22.71 11.81 -17.32
N ILE A 317 -21.40 11.88 -17.59
CA ILE A 317 -20.87 12.02 -18.96
C ILE A 317 -21.30 10.86 -19.87
N ARG A 318 -21.29 9.62 -19.36
CA ARG A 318 -21.77 8.45 -20.12
C ARG A 318 -23.27 8.51 -20.43
N MET A 319 -24.04 9.22 -19.60
CA MET A 319 -25.48 9.44 -19.81
C MET A 319 -25.79 10.62 -20.73
N MET A 320 -24.91 11.61 -20.87
CA MET A 320 -25.16 12.81 -21.68
C MET A 320 -25.63 12.54 -23.13
N PRO A 321 -25.15 11.50 -23.86
CA PRO A 321 -25.61 11.22 -25.23
C PRO A 321 -27.10 10.90 -25.36
N VAL A 322 -27.76 10.45 -24.28
CA VAL A 322 -29.23 10.18 -24.34
C VAL A 322 -30.06 11.45 -24.24
N GLY A 323 -29.46 12.61 -23.90
CA GLY A 323 -30.15 13.87 -23.69
C GLY A 323 -30.72 14.00 -22.28
N LEU A 324 -30.70 15.23 -21.74
CA LEU A 324 -31.10 15.53 -20.36
C LEU A 324 -32.58 15.20 -20.08
N ASP A 325 -33.45 15.36 -21.07
CA ASP A 325 -34.90 15.11 -20.93
C ASP A 325 -35.23 13.63 -20.72
N ASN A 326 -34.30 12.73 -21.06
CA ASN A 326 -34.45 11.28 -20.89
C ASN A 326 -33.84 10.77 -19.57
N LEU A 327 -33.29 11.66 -18.74
CA LEU A 327 -32.68 11.28 -17.46
C LEU A 327 -33.69 11.34 -16.32
N ILE A 328 -33.70 10.29 -15.50
CA ILE A 328 -34.47 10.27 -14.26
C ILE A 328 -33.64 10.91 -13.16
N MET A 329 -34.11 12.05 -12.67
CA MET A 329 -33.49 12.78 -11.58
C MET A 329 -33.88 12.16 -10.23
N ILE A 330 -32.92 12.01 -9.32
CA ILE A 330 -33.21 11.50 -7.98
C ILE A 330 -34.03 12.55 -7.20
N SER A 331 -35.16 12.13 -6.63
CA SER A 331 -36.04 13.01 -5.88
C SER A 331 -35.40 13.55 -4.60
N GLU A 332 -35.81 14.75 -4.17
CA GLU A 332 -35.29 15.38 -2.94
C GLU A 332 -35.50 14.51 -1.70
N ASP A 333 -36.61 13.79 -1.60
CA ASP A 333 -36.86 12.87 -0.49
C ASP A 333 -35.90 11.68 -0.48
N ALA A 334 -35.53 11.16 -1.65
CA ALA A 334 -34.53 10.11 -1.77
C ALA A 334 -33.12 10.64 -1.43
N LYS A 335 -32.80 11.88 -1.82
CA LYS A 335 -31.54 12.54 -1.44
C LYS A 335 -31.43 12.68 0.07
N ARG A 336 -32.46 13.25 0.72
CA ARG A 336 -32.51 13.45 2.17
C ARG A 336 -32.36 12.13 2.91
N ARG A 337 -33.15 11.10 2.56
CA ARG A 337 -33.05 9.77 3.20
C ARG A 337 -31.66 9.15 3.08
N SER A 338 -31.01 9.30 1.92
CA SER A 338 -29.65 8.78 1.70
C SER A 338 -28.61 9.50 2.56
N GLN A 339 -28.75 10.82 2.72
CA GLN A 339 -27.91 11.62 3.61
C GLN A 339 -28.11 11.25 5.10
N PHE A 340 -29.35 11.00 5.54
CA PHE A 340 -29.65 10.56 6.91
C PHE A 340 -29.16 9.14 7.21
N ALA A 341 -29.39 8.18 6.30
CA ALA A 341 -28.95 6.80 6.48
C ALA A 341 -27.42 6.69 6.60
N ARG A 342 -26.69 7.63 6.02
CA ARG A 342 -25.23 7.74 6.13
C ARG A 342 -24.75 8.09 7.53
N ALA A 343 -25.43 9.01 8.23
CA ALA A 343 -25.05 9.41 9.59
C ALA A 343 -25.11 8.24 10.59
N GLY A 344 -25.95 7.22 10.33
CA GLY A 344 -26.16 6.06 11.20
C GLY A 344 -25.28 4.83 10.93
N ARG A 345 -24.50 4.77 9.85
CA ARG A 345 -23.81 3.54 9.38
C ARG A 345 -22.33 3.40 9.74
N ASN A 346 -21.82 4.24 10.63
CA ASN A 346 -20.38 4.34 10.88
C ASN A 346 -19.82 3.40 11.96
N ASN A 347 -20.64 2.50 12.51
CA ASN A 347 -20.21 1.59 13.57
C ASN A 347 -20.12 0.18 13.02
N VAL A 348 -18.93 -0.43 13.10
CA VAL A 348 -18.74 -1.86 12.82
C VAL A 348 -18.38 -2.54 14.12
N THR A 349 -19.15 -3.56 14.47
CA THR A 349 -18.87 -4.45 15.58
C THR A 349 -17.86 -5.49 15.11
N LEU A 350 -16.63 -5.43 15.62
CA LEU A 350 -15.62 -6.44 15.34
C LEU A 350 -15.77 -7.58 16.35
N THR A 351 -15.84 -8.81 15.85
CA THR A 351 -15.82 -10.03 16.67
C THR A 351 -14.41 -10.62 16.64
N GLY A 352 -13.69 -10.57 17.76
CA GLY A 352 -12.36 -11.17 17.87
C GLY A 352 -11.94 -11.30 19.33
N VAL A 353 -11.44 -12.48 19.71
CA VAL A 353 -10.92 -12.79 21.05
C VAL A 353 -9.51 -12.20 21.15
N GLU A 354 -9.32 -11.20 22.01
CA GLU A 354 -7.97 -10.80 22.40
C GLU A 354 -7.41 -11.88 23.34
N THR A 355 -6.37 -12.62 22.93
CA THR A 355 -5.56 -13.46 23.81
C THR A 355 -4.69 -12.56 24.69
N GLY A 356 -5.27 -12.04 25.76
CA GLY A 356 -4.52 -11.54 26.91
C GLY A 356 -4.46 -12.65 27.94
N GLU A 357 -3.25 -13.10 28.30
CA GLU A 357 -3.03 -13.99 29.42
C GLU A 357 -3.62 -13.36 30.69
N GLN A 358 -4.68 -13.98 31.22
CA GLN A 358 -5.07 -13.83 32.62
C GLN A 358 -5.18 -15.22 33.24
N PRO A 359 -4.73 -15.38 34.49
CA PRO A 359 -4.69 -16.67 35.15
C PRO A 359 -6.11 -17.17 35.43
N GLU A 360 -6.24 -18.48 35.32
CA GLU A 360 -7.46 -19.28 35.42
C GLU A 360 -8.28 -18.95 36.67
N GLN A 361 -9.58 -18.64 36.49
CA GLN A 361 -10.65 -19.17 37.35
C GLN A 361 -12.06 -18.88 36.78
N GLU A 362 -12.85 -19.96 36.81
CA GLU A 362 -14.31 -20.10 36.73
C GLU A 362 -15.04 -19.91 35.39
N GLU A 363 -15.77 -20.98 35.03
CA GLU A 363 -16.69 -21.11 33.90
C GLU A 363 -17.83 -20.07 33.95
N VAL A 364 -17.62 -18.94 33.29
CA VAL A 364 -18.70 -18.10 32.80
C VAL A 364 -18.71 -18.23 31.28
N LYS A 365 -19.89 -18.50 30.68
CA LYS A 365 -20.09 -18.38 29.22
C LYS A 365 -19.77 -16.94 28.79
N GLU A 366 -18.49 -16.65 28.52
CA GLU A 366 -18.06 -15.35 28.06
C GLU A 366 -18.66 -15.12 26.66
N LYS A 367 -19.58 -14.16 26.57
CA LYS A 367 -19.97 -13.59 25.27
C LYS A 367 -18.68 -13.06 24.62
N PRO A 368 -18.46 -13.29 23.31
CA PRO A 368 -17.26 -12.77 22.65
C PRO A 368 -17.18 -11.26 22.88
N ARG A 369 -16.06 -10.78 23.44
CA ARG A 369 -15.84 -9.35 23.67
C ARG A 369 -15.84 -8.64 22.34
N THR A 370 -16.93 -7.97 22.01
CA THR A 370 -17.09 -7.20 20.78
C THR A 370 -16.42 -5.84 20.93
N ARG A 371 -15.42 -5.55 20.10
CA ARG A 371 -14.82 -4.21 20.05
C ARG A 371 -15.57 -3.38 19.01
N GLU A 372 -16.30 -2.37 19.47
CA GLU A 372 -16.94 -1.40 18.57
C GLU A 372 -15.92 -0.37 18.10
N VAL A 373 -15.70 -0.30 16.79
CA VAL A 373 -14.87 0.74 16.18
C VAL A 373 -15.79 1.79 15.56
N LYS A 374 -15.71 3.02 16.08
CA LYS A 374 -16.34 4.21 15.48
C LYS A 374 -15.49 4.71 14.31
N TRP A 375 -16.11 4.78 13.14
CA TRP A 375 -15.50 5.32 11.92
C TRP A 375 -15.98 6.74 11.65
N ARG A 376 -15.11 7.61 11.15
CA ARG A 376 -15.57 8.84 10.49
C ARG A 376 -15.78 8.56 9.01
N GLN A 377 -16.30 9.56 8.34
CA GLN A 377 -16.54 9.52 6.91
C GLN A 377 -15.25 9.21 6.15
N GLY A 378 -15.26 8.17 5.31
CA GLY A 378 -14.10 7.76 4.50
C GLY A 378 -13.02 6.98 5.24
N ASP A 379 -12.95 7.01 6.58
CA ASP A 379 -11.87 6.38 7.36
C ASP A 379 -11.74 4.87 7.04
N MET A 380 -12.87 4.15 6.95
CA MET A 380 -12.88 2.70 6.72
C MET A 380 -12.42 2.32 5.31
N GLU A 381 -12.89 3.06 4.31
CA GLU A 381 -12.54 2.87 2.91
C GLU A 381 -11.07 3.20 2.68
N PHE A 382 -10.60 4.33 3.23
CA PHE A 382 -9.20 4.72 3.17
C PHE A 382 -8.30 3.66 3.80
N GLU A 383 -8.65 3.13 4.97
CA GLU A 383 -7.89 2.05 5.61
C GLU A 383 -7.85 0.77 4.75
N ALA A 384 -8.91 0.47 4.00
CA ALA A 384 -8.90 -0.64 3.04
C ALA A 384 -7.91 -0.40 1.89
N TYR A 385 -7.84 0.81 1.37
CA TYR A 385 -6.86 1.19 0.35
C TYR A 385 -5.43 1.19 0.88
N MET A 386 -5.21 1.52 2.17
CA MET A 386 -3.88 1.39 2.77
C MET A 386 -3.41 -0.06 2.76
N ARG A 387 -4.30 -1.03 3.04
CA ARG A 387 -3.97 -2.46 2.94
C ARG A 387 -3.59 -2.86 1.52
N MET A 388 -4.31 -2.35 0.52
CA MET A 388 -3.98 -2.56 -0.88
C MET A 388 -2.58 -2.03 -1.20
N LEU A 389 -2.28 -0.78 -0.84
CA LEU A 389 -0.96 -0.18 -1.05
C LEU A 389 0.16 -0.96 -0.35
N ASP A 390 -0.05 -1.36 0.90
CA ASP A 390 0.96 -2.11 1.67
C ASP A 390 1.19 -3.50 1.08
N ASN A 391 0.14 -4.20 0.65
CA ASN A 391 0.25 -5.49 -0.04
C ASN A 391 0.95 -5.35 -1.40
N SER A 392 0.82 -4.20 -2.06
CA SER A 392 1.54 -3.88 -3.30
C SER A 392 2.98 -3.37 -3.07
N GLY A 393 3.45 -3.33 -1.82
CA GLY A 393 4.84 -2.97 -1.49
C GLY A 393 5.11 -1.48 -1.25
N TYR A 394 4.09 -0.62 -1.25
CA TYR A 394 4.26 0.83 -1.04
C TYR A 394 4.63 1.20 0.40
N ARG A 395 4.43 0.34 1.39
CA ARG A 395 4.80 0.58 2.81
C ARG A 395 4.32 1.97 3.28
N SER A 396 3.01 2.19 3.27
CA SER A 396 2.31 3.42 3.64
C SER A 396 2.71 3.99 5.01
N GLY A 397 3.05 3.13 5.97
CA GLY A 397 3.24 3.54 7.37
C GLY A 397 1.95 4.03 8.03
N TYR A 398 0.78 3.65 7.48
CA TYR A 398 -0.52 4.03 8.01
C TYR A 398 -0.81 3.34 9.35
N PRO A 399 -1.28 4.09 10.37
CA PRO A 399 -1.68 3.49 11.65
C PRO A 399 -3.07 2.85 11.53
N TYR A 400 -3.11 1.54 11.29
CA TYR A 400 -4.35 0.76 11.18
C TYR A 400 -5.16 0.80 12.47
N ARG A 401 -6.48 1.00 12.35
CA ARG A 401 -7.40 0.80 13.48
C ARG A 401 -7.70 -0.68 13.66
N VAL A 402 -7.86 -1.40 12.56
CA VAL A 402 -8.09 -2.85 12.53
C VAL A 402 -6.84 -3.55 12.03
N HIS A 403 -6.07 -4.08 12.98
CA HIS A 403 -4.77 -4.70 12.71
C HIS A 403 -4.91 -6.08 12.04
N SER A 404 -5.93 -6.84 12.43
CA SER A 404 -6.21 -8.18 11.88
C SER A 404 -7.53 -8.16 11.13
N VAL A 405 -7.48 -8.34 9.81
CA VAL A 405 -8.68 -8.44 8.95
C VAL A 405 -9.29 -9.84 9.00
N ARG A 406 -8.45 -10.86 9.27
CA ARG A 406 -8.90 -12.24 9.41
C ARG A 406 -9.10 -12.54 10.89
N THR A 407 -10.26 -13.10 11.21
CA THR A 407 -10.46 -13.75 12.51
C THR A 407 -9.56 -14.98 12.54
N GLU A 408 -8.62 -15.01 13.49
CA GLU A 408 -7.88 -16.23 13.75
C GLU A 408 -8.87 -17.27 14.29
N LEU A 409 -8.97 -18.42 13.61
CA LEU A 409 -9.72 -19.54 14.15
C LEU A 409 -9.05 -19.95 15.47
N PRO A 410 -9.82 -20.21 16.55
CA PRO A 410 -9.24 -20.72 17.77
C PRO A 410 -8.43 -21.96 17.42
N ARG A 411 -7.12 -21.92 17.66
CA ARG A 411 -6.31 -23.14 17.62
C ARG A 411 -6.93 -24.09 18.65
N GLN A 412 -7.28 -25.30 18.22
CA GLN A 412 -7.70 -26.33 19.15
C GLN A 412 -6.54 -26.51 20.14
N LYS A 413 -6.77 -26.20 21.42
CA LYS A 413 -5.80 -26.50 22.47
C LYS A 413 -5.68 -28.02 22.51
N HIS A 414 -4.55 -28.53 22.02
CA HIS A 414 -4.15 -29.89 22.28
C HIS A 414 -3.24 -29.85 23.50
N ASP A 415 -3.49 -30.70 24.50
CA ASP A 415 -2.65 -30.83 25.71
C ASP A 415 -1.22 -31.31 25.39
N VAL A 416 -0.94 -31.60 24.13
CA VAL A 416 0.38 -31.92 23.58
C VAL A 416 0.57 -31.05 22.33
N GLU A 417 1.57 -30.17 22.34
CA GLU A 417 1.99 -29.46 21.12
C GLU A 417 2.57 -30.48 20.14
N VAL A 418 1.77 -30.85 19.15
CA VAL A 418 2.22 -31.74 18.09
C VAL A 418 3.13 -30.94 17.16
N PRO A 419 4.40 -31.34 16.95
CA PRO A 419 5.26 -30.66 16.00
C PRO A 419 4.59 -30.62 14.62
N PRO A 420 4.78 -29.54 13.85
CA PRO A 420 4.14 -29.34 12.54
C PRO A 420 4.45 -30.45 11.52
N ALA A 421 5.35 -31.39 11.84
CA ALA A 421 5.65 -32.56 11.04
C ALA A 421 4.55 -33.64 11.02
N VAL A 422 3.58 -33.64 11.95
CA VAL A 422 2.62 -34.78 12.07
C VAL A 422 1.24 -34.46 11.47
N SER A 423 0.89 -33.20 11.24
CA SER A 423 -0.42 -32.83 10.68
C SER A 423 -0.50 -32.85 9.15
N SER A 424 0.51 -33.35 8.43
CA SER A 424 0.45 -33.50 6.96
C SER A 424 -0.12 -34.84 6.48
N PHE A 425 -0.67 -35.68 7.36
CA PHE A 425 -1.06 -37.05 7.01
C PHE A 425 -2.45 -37.19 6.32
N GLY A 426 -3.15 -36.10 6.00
CA GLY A 426 -4.55 -36.16 5.55
C GLY A 426 -4.85 -35.86 4.07
N TYR A 427 -3.95 -35.23 3.31
CA TYR A 427 -4.31 -34.69 1.98
C TYR A 427 -3.31 -34.95 0.84
N LEU A 428 -2.27 -35.76 1.05
CA LEU A 428 -1.12 -35.83 0.12
C LEU A 428 -0.86 -37.20 -0.53
N ILE A 429 -1.77 -38.17 -0.42
CA ILE A 429 -1.53 -39.52 -0.99
C ILE A 429 -1.68 -39.57 -2.53
N GLU A 430 -2.31 -38.58 -3.17
CA GLU A 430 -2.42 -38.53 -4.65
C GLU A 430 -1.35 -37.66 -5.34
N GLU A 431 -0.76 -36.65 -4.69
CA GLU A 431 0.25 -35.78 -5.32
C GLU A 431 1.67 -36.37 -5.30
N ASP A 432 1.98 -37.25 -4.35
CA ASP A 432 3.33 -37.82 -4.18
C ASP A 432 3.73 -38.82 -5.29
N GLU A 433 2.77 -39.37 -6.03
CA GLU A 433 3.02 -40.23 -7.20
C GLU A 433 3.42 -39.40 -8.44
N LEU A 434 2.93 -38.16 -8.57
CA LEU A 434 3.13 -37.32 -9.77
C LEU A 434 4.55 -36.75 -9.89
N TYR A 435 5.27 -36.61 -8.77
CA TYR A 435 6.58 -35.94 -8.73
C TYR A 435 7.76 -36.86 -8.36
N LYS A 436 7.55 -38.18 -8.33
CA LYS A 436 8.55 -39.18 -7.92
C LYS A 436 9.89 -39.06 -8.66
N ASN A 437 9.86 -38.56 -9.91
CA ASN A 437 11.04 -38.44 -10.78
C ASN A 437 11.43 -36.98 -11.10
N SER A 438 10.81 -35.97 -10.47
CA SER A 438 11.08 -34.57 -10.79
C SER A 438 12.24 -33.98 -9.96
N PRO A 439 13.16 -33.20 -10.59
CA PRO A 439 14.21 -32.46 -9.87
C PRO A 439 13.68 -31.48 -8.81
N LEU A 440 12.40 -31.10 -8.88
CA LEU A 440 11.71 -30.22 -7.93
C LEU A 440 11.62 -30.80 -6.51
N ARG A 441 11.65 -32.13 -6.36
CA ARG A 441 11.60 -32.79 -5.03
C ARG A 441 12.77 -32.37 -4.14
N LYS A 442 13.97 -32.21 -4.71
CA LYS A 442 15.16 -31.76 -3.98
C LYS A 442 15.05 -30.31 -3.48
N LEU A 443 14.26 -29.47 -4.14
CA LEU A 443 14.06 -28.07 -3.76
C LEU A 443 13.04 -27.93 -2.62
N LEU A 444 12.01 -28.78 -2.59
CA LEU A 444 11.03 -28.83 -1.50
C LEU A 444 11.62 -29.46 -0.21
N ASP A 445 12.51 -30.44 -0.33
CA ASP A 445 13.17 -31.07 0.82
C ASP A 445 14.10 -30.09 1.58
N GLY A 446 14.67 -29.09 0.91
CA GLY A 446 15.49 -28.05 1.54
C GLY A 446 14.72 -27.11 2.48
N ARG A 447 13.38 -27.03 2.33
CA ARG A 447 12.50 -26.28 3.23
C ARG A 447 12.15 -27.10 4.48
N ARG A 448 12.05 -28.42 4.34
CA ARG A 448 11.81 -29.37 5.45
C ARG A 448 12.96 -29.45 6.45
N THR A 449 14.20 -29.22 6.02
CA THR A 449 15.40 -29.29 6.90
C THR A 449 15.56 -28.06 7.78
N LEU A 450 15.14 -26.87 7.34
CA LEU A 450 15.20 -25.64 8.14
C LEU A 450 14.18 -25.64 9.30
N ASP A 451 12.96 -26.13 9.06
CA ASP A 451 11.95 -26.25 10.12
C ASP A 451 12.28 -27.37 11.13
N LYS A 452 12.98 -28.44 10.68
CA LYS A 452 13.52 -29.48 11.58
C LYS A 452 14.62 -28.95 12.50
N ASN A 453 15.55 -28.14 11.97
CA ASN A 453 16.66 -27.61 12.77
C ASN A 453 16.23 -26.57 13.81
N ARG A 454 15.10 -25.88 13.58
CA ARG A 454 14.52 -24.94 14.55
C ARG A 454 13.94 -25.64 15.78
N TRP A 455 13.46 -26.88 15.64
CA TRP A 455 12.92 -27.69 16.74
C TRP A 455 14.00 -28.41 17.54
N ILE A 456 15.10 -28.81 16.90
CA ILE A 456 16.23 -29.50 17.56
C ILE A 456 16.93 -28.61 18.60
N ASN A 457 16.82 -27.29 18.49
CA ASN A 457 17.43 -26.32 19.42
C ASN A 457 16.42 -25.64 20.36
N SER A 458 15.19 -26.14 20.48
CA SER A 458 14.27 -25.66 21.52
C SER A 458 14.71 -26.19 22.89
N PRO A 459 14.67 -25.40 23.97
CA PRO A 459 15.26 -25.78 25.27
C PRO A 459 14.42 -26.80 26.04
N ASN A 460 13.40 -27.41 25.41
CA ASN A 460 12.50 -28.34 26.08
C ASN A 460 13.14 -29.73 26.15
N VAL A 461 13.44 -30.18 27.36
CA VAL A 461 13.91 -31.54 27.65
C VAL A 461 12.75 -32.49 27.41
N TYR A 462 12.71 -33.11 26.23
CA TYR A 462 11.70 -34.10 25.90
C TYR A 462 11.93 -35.40 26.69
N GLN A 463 10.91 -35.86 27.41
CA GLN A 463 10.97 -37.13 28.14
C GLN A 463 10.26 -38.21 27.32
N LYS A 464 11.01 -39.25 26.94
CA LYS A 464 10.42 -40.45 26.33
C LYS A 464 9.77 -41.28 27.43
N VAL A 465 8.45 -41.41 27.38
CA VAL A 465 7.66 -42.24 28.29
C VAL A 465 7.08 -43.40 27.49
N GLU A 466 7.44 -44.63 27.86
CA GLU A 466 6.82 -45.83 27.30
C GLU A 466 5.46 -46.04 27.97
N VAL A 467 4.39 -45.88 27.19
CA VAL A 467 3.03 -46.15 27.66
C VAL A 467 2.55 -47.44 27.01
N VAL A 468 2.08 -48.36 27.84
CA VAL A 468 1.50 -49.63 27.41
C VAL A 468 0.06 -49.37 26.97
N GLU A 469 -0.28 -49.76 25.75
CA GLU A 469 -1.63 -49.62 25.20
C GLU A 469 -2.62 -50.44 26.05
N GLN A 470 -3.63 -49.80 26.66
CA GLN A 470 -4.65 -50.48 27.45
C GLN A 470 -5.94 -50.62 26.64
N GLY A 471 -6.44 -51.85 26.48
CA GLY A 471 -7.70 -52.16 25.81
C GLY A 471 -7.66 -53.30 24.79
N THR A 472 -6.48 -53.84 24.49
CA THR A 472 -6.27 -54.96 23.55
C THR A 472 -5.68 -56.17 24.27
N GLN A 473 -6.03 -57.39 23.82
CA GLN A 473 -5.58 -58.64 24.47
C GLN A 473 -4.06 -58.88 24.34
N ASP A 474 -3.39 -58.19 23.40
CA ASP A 474 -1.92 -58.14 23.27
C ASP A 474 -1.44 -56.67 23.26
N PRO A 475 -1.05 -56.12 24.42
CA PRO A 475 -0.67 -54.72 24.53
C PRO A 475 0.74 -54.46 23.98
N LYS A 476 0.85 -53.55 23.00
CA LYS A 476 2.15 -53.07 22.51
C LYS A 476 2.62 -51.87 23.32
N LYS A 477 3.93 -51.79 23.54
CA LYS A 477 4.57 -50.60 24.13
C LYS A 477 4.68 -49.51 23.06
N ILE A 478 4.06 -48.36 23.32
CA ILE A 478 4.14 -47.19 22.44
C ILE A 478 4.99 -46.14 23.15
N THR A 479 6.11 -45.76 22.55
CA THR A 479 6.95 -44.68 23.08
C THR A 479 6.31 -43.34 22.72
N LYS A 480 5.85 -42.60 23.74
CA LYS A 480 5.39 -41.22 23.59
C LYS A 480 6.49 -40.26 24.03
N VAL A 481 6.64 -39.16 23.31
CA VAL A 481 7.58 -38.09 23.63
C VAL A 481 6.75 -36.96 24.22
N VAL A 482 7.00 -36.60 25.47
CA VAL A 482 6.34 -35.49 26.19
C VAL A 482 7.33 -34.34 26.31
#